data_AF-A0A9Q9EQM4-F1
#
_entry.id   AF-A0A9Q9EQM4-F1
#
_cell.length_a   1.000
_cell.length_b   1.000
_cell.length_c   1.000
_cell.angle_alpha   90.00
_cell.angle_beta   90.00
_cell.angle_gamma   90.00
#
_symmetry.space_group_name_H-M   'P 1'
#
loop_
_entity.id
_entity.type
_entity.pdbx_description
1 polymer ?
#
loop_
_entity_poly.entity_id
_entity_poly.type
_entity_poly.pdbx_seq_one_letter_code
_entity_poly.pdbx_strand_id
1 'polypeptide(L)'
;MRESFVFHSEYIADLPERYKSVFAIYTINYALSGETPPIEEGTLEYSLWVKIARRVDQESEKYETIKEKRAAAGKKHTGNQYTKETPKEEESPKANPQEEKTGAEEASSEKPKKKNFKKPTVEEIREYCTERKNGVDAQAFYDFYESKGWKVGTAGMKDWRASVRTWEGRRKAEGARQKQTGALWGNESDIPEEIINMI
;
A
#
# COMPACT_ATOMS: atom_id res chain seq x y z
N MET A 1 -11.83 -12.58 -18.28
CA MET A 1 -12.49 -13.59 -17.43
C MET A 1 -11.95 -13.45 -16.02
N ARG A 2 -12.76 -13.64 -14.98
CA ARG A 2 -12.31 -13.50 -13.58
C ARG A 2 -11.48 -14.74 -13.23
N GLU A 3 -10.22 -14.57 -12.80
CA GLU A 3 -9.32 -15.69 -12.50
C GLU A 3 -9.48 -16.25 -11.08
N SER A 4 -10.19 -15.54 -10.21
CA SER A 4 -10.37 -15.92 -8.81
C SER A 4 -11.69 -15.40 -8.25
N PHE A 5 -12.26 -16.13 -7.30
CA PHE A 5 -13.40 -15.68 -6.52
C PHE A 5 -13.21 -16.05 -5.05
N VAL A 6 -13.94 -15.36 -4.17
CA VAL A 6 -13.92 -15.67 -2.74
C VAL A 6 -15.03 -16.67 -2.46
N PHE A 7 -14.66 -17.84 -1.95
CA PHE A 7 -15.62 -18.84 -1.51
C PHE A 7 -15.80 -18.73 0.00
N HIS A 8 -16.99 -18.31 0.44
CA HIS A 8 -17.33 -18.26 1.85
C HIS A 8 -17.93 -19.60 2.28
N SER A 9 -17.44 -20.16 3.39
CA SER A 9 -17.95 -21.44 3.93
C SER A 9 -19.44 -21.39 4.26
N GLU A 10 -19.97 -20.21 4.59
CA GLU A 10 -21.39 -19.96 4.84
C GLU A 10 -22.29 -20.39 3.67
N TYR A 11 -21.79 -20.42 2.44
CA TYR A 11 -22.57 -20.81 1.25
C TYR A 11 -23.09 -22.24 1.31
N ILE A 12 -22.34 -23.09 2.01
CA ILE A 12 -22.61 -24.52 2.10
C ILE A 12 -22.71 -25.00 3.55
N ALA A 13 -22.63 -24.10 4.53
CA ALA A 13 -22.60 -24.44 5.95
C ALA A 13 -23.89 -25.17 6.38
N ASP A 14 -25.03 -24.68 5.90
CA ASP A 14 -26.36 -25.22 6.23
C ASP A 14 -26.74 -26.44 5.38
N LEU A 15 -25.90 -26.84 4.42
CA LEU A 15 -26.18 -28.00 3.57
C LEU A 15 -25.80 -29.30 4.29
N PRO A 16 -26.57 -30.39 4.08
CA PRO A 16 -26.14 -31.72 4.49
C PRO A 16 -24.79 -32.09 3.89
N GLU A 17 -23.94 -32.79 4.66
CA GLU A 17 -22.55 -33.09 4.29
C GLU A 17 -22.40 -33.73 2.89
N ARG A 18 -23.33 -34.62 2.54
CA ARG A 18 -23.38 -35.29 1.22
C ARG A 18 -23.46 -34.34 0.03
N TYR A 19 -23.95 -33.12 0.23
CA TYR A 19 -24.14 -32.12 -0.82
C TYR A 19 -23.06 -31.05 -0.83
N LYS A 20 -22.31 -30.86 0.27
CA LYS A 20 -21.33 -29.77 0.39
C LYS A 20 -20.28 -29.80 -0.71
N SER A 21 -19.70 -30.96 -0.99
CA SER A 21 -18.67 -31.12 -2.03
C SER A 21 -19.22 -30.85 -3.43
N VAL A 22 -20.40 -31.40 -3.75
CA VAL A 22 -21.06 -31.23 -5.05
C VAL A 22 -21.41 -29.77 -5.30
N PHE A 23 -22.04 -29.11 -4.34
CA PHE A 23 -22.39 -27.70 -4.46
C PHE A 23 -21.18 -26.77 -4.44
N ALA A 24 -20.10 -27.12 -3.74
CA ALA A 24 -18.84 -26.38 -3.82
C ALA A 24 -18.28 -26.41 -5.25
N ILE A 25 -18.25 -27.57 -5.89
CA ILE A 25 -17.80 -27.72 -7.29
C ILE A 25 -18.71 -26.90 -8.23
N TYR A 26 -20.03 -27.00 -8.08
CA TYR A 26 -20.97 -26.21 -8.88
C TYR A 26 -20.77 -24.71 -8.71
N THR A 27 -20.51 -24.26 -7.47
CA THR A 27 -20.25 -22.84 -7.18
C THR A 27 -18.96 -22.37 -7.87
N ILE A 28 -17.90 -23.21 -7.86
CA ILE A 28 -16.64 -22.89 -8.53
C ILE A 28 -16.82 -22.77 -10.04
N ASN A 29 -17.48 -23.76 -10.67
CA ASN A 29 -17.71 -23.77 -12.11
C ASN A 29 -18.60 -22.60 -12.54
N TYR A 30 -19.64 -22.29 -11.77
CA TYR A 30 -20.49 -21.13 -12.03
C TYR A 30 -19.72 -19.81 -11.86
N ALA A 31 -18.95 -19.65 -10.79
CA ALA A 31 -18.24 -18.40 -10.51
C ALA A 31 -17.10 -18.09 -11.50
N LEU A 32 -16.43 -19.12 -12.04
CA LEU A 32 -15.29 -18.96 -12.95
C LEU A 32 -15.67 -19.07 -14.42
N SER A 33 -16.50 -20.07 -14.76
CA SER A 33 -16.86 -20.41 -16.14
C SER A 33 -18.27 -19.98 -16.53
N GLY A 34 -19.12 -19.62 -15.56
CA GLY A 34 -20.55 -19.31 -15.80
C GLY A 34 -21.39 -20.55 -16.10
N GLU A 35 -20.86 -21.75 -15.82
CA GLU A 35 -21.55 -23.01 -16.09
C GLU A 35 -22.59 -23.29 -15.01
N THR A 36 -23.82 -23.56 -15.44
CA THR A 36 -24.90 -23.99 -14.54
C THR A 36 -24.82 -25.51 -14.33
N PRO A 37 -25.14 -25.99 -13.12
CA PRO A 37 -25.07 -27.42 -12.84
C PRO A 37 -26.23 -28.17 -13.54
N PRO A 38 -26.02 -29.45 -13.86
CA PRO A 38 -27.03 -30.28 -14.52
C PRO A 38 -28.08 -30.77 -13.50
N ILE A 39 -28.79 -29.84 -12.87
CA ILE A 39 -29.85 -30.12 -11.89
C ILE A 39 -31.20 -29.85 -12.55
N GLU A 40 -32.17 -30.75 -12.35
CA GLU A 40 -33.52 -30.59 -12.88
C GLU A 40 -34.27 -29.45 -12.19
N GLU A 41 -34.89 -28.58 -13.00
CA GLU A 41 -35.68 -27.44 -12.51
C GLU A 41 -36.88 -27.91 -11.68
N GLY A 42 -37.13 -27.23 -10.56
CA GLY A 42 -38.22 -27.57 -9.64
C GLY A 42 -37.86 -28.56 -8.55
N THR A 43 -36.65 -29.11 -8.55
CA THR A 43 -36.12 -29.91 -7.44
C THR A 43 -35.69 -29.03 -6.26
N LEU A 44 -35.61 -29.64 -5.06
CA LEU A 44 -35.04 -28.97 -3.89
C LEU A 44 -33.59 -28.53 -4.14
N GLU A 45 -32.81 -29.36 -4.83
CA GLU A 45 -31.42 -29.09 -5.20
C GLU A 45 -31.30 -27.86 -6.10
N TYR A 46 -32.21 -27.71 -7.07
CA TYR A 46 -32.26 -26.52 -7.92
C TYR A 46 -32.54 -25.26 -7.09
N SER A 47 -33.50 -25.32 -6.16
CA SER A 47 -33.80 -24.17 -5.29
C SER A 47 -32.61 -23.79 -4.37
N LEU A 48 -31.84 -24.79 -3.92
CA LEU A 48 -30.61 -24.57 -3.16
C LEU A 48 -29.53 -23.92 -4.04
N TRP A 49 -29.38 -24.39 -5.27
CA TRP A 49 -28.44 -23.82 -6.23
C TRP A 49 -28.78 -22.37 -6.56
N VAL A 50 -30.06 -22.05 -6.83
CA VAL A 50 -30.49 -20.67 -7.12
C VAL A 50 -30.13 -19.71 -5.98
N LYS A 51 -30.26 -20.14 -4.72
CA LYS A 51 -29.86 -19.33 -3.56
C LYS A 51 -28.37 -19.04 -3.55
N ILE A 52 -27.54 -20.04 -3.85
CA ILE A 52 -26.08 -19.91 -3.91
C ILE A 52 -25.66 -19.05 -5.11
N ALA A 53 -26.20 -19.31 -6.30
CA ALA A 53 -25.94 -18.56 -7.53
C ALA A 53 -26.23 -17.06 -7.33
N ARG A 54 -27.40 -16.72 -6.75
CA ARG A 54 -27.76 -15.33 -6.43
C ARG A 54 -26.72 -14.65 -5.52
N ARG A 55 -26.12 -15.40 -4.59
CA ARG A 55 -25.10 -14.85 -3.70
C ARG A 55 -23.78 -14.60 -4.45
N VAL A 56 -23.37 -15.53 -5.29
CA VAL A 56 -22.19 -15.38 -6.16
C VAL A 56 -22.34 -14.17 -7.09
N ASP A 57 -23.53 -13.96 -7.67
CA ASP A 57 -23.82 -12.82 -8.53
C ASP A 57 -23.69 -11.49 -7.78
N GLN A 58 -24.24 -11.39 -6.57
CA GLN A 58 -24.08 -10.19 -5.73
C GLN A 58 -22.62 -9.85 -5.43
N GLU A 59 -21.76 -10.87 -5.31
CA GLU A 59 -20.34 -10.66 -5.07
C GLU A 59 -19.56 -10.29 -6.32
N SER A 60 -19.93 -10.85 -7.47
CA SER A 60 -19.32 -10.47 -8.75
C SER A 60 -19.60 -9.01 -9.05
N GLU A 61 -20.84 -8.54 -8.84
CA GLU A 61 -21.24 -7.14 -8.97
C GLU A 61 -20.44 -6.23 -8.00
N LYS A 62 -20.38 -6.59 -6.72
CA LYS A 62 -19.59 -5.83 -5.72
C LYS A 62 -18.12 -5.75 -6.13
N TYR A 63 -17.54 -6.85 -6.60
CA TYR A 63 -16.15 -6.87 -7.04
C TYR A 63 -15.92 -5.94 -8.23
N GLU A 64 -16.80 -5.96 -9.24
CA GLU A 64 -16.69 -5.08 -10.41
C GLU A 64 -16.85 -3.61 -10.00
N THR A 65 -17.82 -3.26 -9.14
CA THR A 65 -17.95 -1.87 -8.66
C THR A 65 -16.73 -1.40 -7.86
N ILE A 66 -16.11 -2.26 -7.04
CA ILE A 66 -14.87 -1.93 -6.31
C ILE A 66 -13.70 -1.76 -7.28
N LYS A 67 -13.59 -2.64 -8.28
CA LYS A 67 -12.56 -2.60 -9.32
C LYS A 67 -12.66 -1.32 -10.15
N GLU A 68 -13.87 -0.91 -10.54
CA GLU A 68 -14.11 0.35 -11.23
C GLU A 68 -13.75 1.56 -10.37
N LYS A 69 -14.18 1.58 -9.09
CA LYS A 69 -13.81 2.65 -8.14
C LYS A 69 -12.31 2.75 -7.96
N ARG A 70 -11.60 1.62 -7.82
CA ARG A 70 -10.13 1.57 -7.70
C ARG A 70 -9.45 2.03 -8.99
N ALA A 71 -9.95 1.63 -10.15
CA ALA A 71 -9.44 2.09 -11.44
C ALA A 71 -9.64 3.60 -11.63
N ALA A 72 -10.80 4.13 -11.25
CA ALA A 72 -11.09 5.58 -11.29
C ALA A 72 -10.21 6.37 -10.31
N ALA A 73 -9.99 5.87 -9.09
CA ALA A 73 -9.08 6.46 -8.13
C ALA A 73 -7.62 6.45 -8.63
N GLY A 74 -7.20 5.35 -9.28
CA GLY A 74 -5.89 5.25 -9.94
C GLY A 74 -5.72 6.30 -11.06
N LYS A 75 -6.77 6.56 -11.86
CA LYS A 75 -6.77 7.62 -12.88
C LYS A 75 -6.65 9.03 -12.28
N LYS A 76 -7.30 9.30 -11.13
CA LYS A 76 -7.23 10.60 -10.43
C LYS A 76 -5.85 10.86 -9.79
N HIS A 77 -5.14 9.81 -9.39
CA HIS A 77 -3.75 9.89 -8.91
C HIS A 77 -2.73 9.66 -10.05
N THR A 78 -2.94 10.27 -11.22
CA THR A 78 -1.91 10.41 -12.28
C THR A 78 -0.95 11.58 -12.02
N GLY A 79 -0.69 11.86 -10.74
CA GLY A 79 0.35 12.78 -10.29
C GLY A 79 1.37 12.00 -9.47
N ASN A 80 2.44 11.57 -10.15
CA ASN A 80 3.66 11.00 -9.56
C ASN A 80 3.63 9.50 -9.16
N GLN A 81 3.37 8.61 -10.13
CA GLN A 81 3.95 7.26 -10.09
C GLN A 81 5.05 7.19 -11.14
N TYR A 82 6.29 7.29 -10.66
CA TYR A 82 7.50 7.13 -11.46
C TYR A 82 7.43 5.79 -12.19
N THR A 83 7.59 5.84 -13.52
CA THR A 83 7.47 4.71 -14.44
C THR A 83 8.37 3.56 -14.03
N LYS A 84 7.78 2.36 -14.04
CA LYS A 84 8.42 1.08 -13.79
C LYS A 84 9.36 0.77 -14.95
N GLU A 85 10.66 1.02 -14.77
CA GLU A 85 11.69 0.33 -15.55
C GLU A 85 12.28 -0.78 -14.66
N THR A 86 12.25 -2.00 -15.17
CA THR A 86 12.70 -3.24 -14.55
C THR A 86 14.21 -3.23 -14.27
N PRO A 87 14.69 -3.66 -13.09
CA PRO A 87 16.12 -3.71 -12.76
C PRO A 87 16.85 -4.85 -13.49
N LYS A 88 17.98 -4.53 -14.13
CA LYS A 88 19.00 -5.48 -14.58
C LYS A 88 20.01 -5.66 -13.44
N GLU A 89 20.32 -6.90 -13.09
CA GLU A 89 21.38 -7.30 -12.15
C GLU A 89 22.75 -6.78 -12.61
N GLU A 90 23.59 -6.32 -11.66
CA GLU A 90 24.93 -6.87 -11.38
C GLU A 90 25.75 -6.01 -10.39
N GLU A 91 26.28 -6.71 -9.40
CA GLU A 91 27.52 -6.57 -8.59
C GLU A 91 28.12 -5.23 -8.12
N SER A 92 28.39 -5.22 -6.80
CA SER A 92 29.44 -4.47 -6.08
C SER A 92 30.83 -5.07 -6.39
N PRO A 93 31.99 -4.36 -6.27
CA PRO A 93 32.42 -3.76 -5.00
C PRO A 93 33.31 -2.47 -5.01
N LYS A 94 33.22 -1.78 -3.86
CA LYS A 94 34.19 -0.93 -3.11
C LYS A 94 35.44 -0.34 -3.81
N ALA A 95 35.65 0.98 -3.64
CA ALA A 95 36.75 1.57 -2.85
C ALA A 95 36.75 3.11 -2.93
N ASN A 96 36.90 3.77 -1.77
CA ASN A 96 37.32 5.17 -1.60
C ASN A 96 38.85 5.16 -1.38
N PRO A 97 39.64 6.18 -1.78
CA PRO A 97 39.97 7.27 -0.86
C PRO A 97 40.14 8.70 -1.45
N GLN A 98 39.87 9.68 -0.57
CA GLN A 98 40.28 11.10 -0.43
C GLN A 98 41.43 11.66 -1.30
N GLU A 99 41.35 12.91 -1.79
CA GLU A 99 41.88 14.14 -1.15
C GLU A 99 41.79 15.42 -2.05
N GLU A 100 41.61 16.56 -1.35
CA GLU A 100 41.85 18.00 -1.59
C GLU A 100 42.05 18.72 -2.97
N LYS A 101 41.30 19.84 -3.07
CA LYS A 101 41.67 21.26 -3.35
C LYS A 101 41.74 21.88 -4.77
N THR A 102 41.08 23.05 -4.79
CA THR A 102 41.37 24.34 -5.47
C THR A 102 41.13 24.52 -6.97
N GLY A 103 40.25 25.49 -7.28
CA GLY A 103 40.64 26.64 -8.11
C GLY A 103 39.99 26.81 -9.48
N ALA A 104 39.19 27.89 -9.58
CA ALA A 104 38.96 28.75 -10.75
C ALA A 104 38.03 28.28 -11.90
N GLU A 105 37.01 29.12 -12.06
CA GLU A 105 36.21 29.51 -13.24
C GLU A 105 36.67 29.02 -14.62
N GLU A 106 35.72 28.54 -15.43
CA GLU A 106 35.30 29.29 -16.62
C GLU A 106 33.99 28.74 -17.20
N ALA A 107 33.21 29.66 -17.74
CA ALA A 107 31.87 29.44 -18.28
C ALA A 107 31.92 28.70 -19.62
N SER A 108 31.20 27.59 -19.73
CA SER A 108 30.72 27.12 -21.03
C SER A 108 29.34 26.48 -20.90
N SER A 109 28.49 26.88 -21.84
CA SER A 109 27.09 26.49 -21.99
C SER A 109 26.95 24.98 -22.21
N GLU A 110 26.49 24.26 -21.19
CA GLU A 110 26.13 22.85 -21.34
C GLU A 110 24.77 22.55 -20.71
N LYS A 111 23.94 21.85 -21.49
CA LYS A 111 22.64 21.27 -21.12
C LYS A 111 22.69 20.71 -19.69
N PRO A 112 21.63 20.87 -18.86
CA PRO A 112 21.72 20.59 -17.43
C PRO A 112 22.10 19.11 -17.21
N LYS A 113 23.38 18.87 -16.90
CA LYS A 113 23.90 17.58 -16.44
C LYS A 113 23.01 17.16 -15.28
N LYS A 114 22.36 15.99 -15.40
CA LYS A 114 21.51 15.44 -14.33
C LYS A 114 22.33 15.47 -13.04
N LYS A 115 21.90 16.26 -12.06
CA LYS A 115 22.60 16.39 -10.78
C LYS A 115 22.61 15.01 -10.14
N ASN A 116 23.76 14.33 -10.15
CA ASN A 116 23.95 13.14 -9.34
C ASN A 116 23.63 13.51 -7.90
N PHE A 117 22.85 12.67 -7.24
CA PHE A 117 22.46 12.89 -5.86
C PHE A 117 23.72 12.93 -4.99
N LYS A 118 24.04 14.11 -4.45
CA LYS A 118 25.07 14.24 -3.42
C LYS A 118 24.41 13.96 -2.09
N LYS A 119 24.90 12.91 -1.42
CA LYS A 119 24.52 12.58 -0.06
C LYS A 119 24.79 13.79 0.84
N PRO A 120 23.78 14.36 1.51
CA PRO A 120 24.01 15.46 2.44
C PRO A 120 24.71 14.97 3.70
N THR A 121 25.39 15.89 4.37
CA THR A 121 25.85 15.67 5.75
C THR A 121 24.74 15.95 6.74
N VAL A 122 24.86 15.40 7.96
CA VAL A 122 23.92 15.68 9.05
C VAL A 122 23.88 17.18 9.37
N GLU A 123 25.02 17.87 9.25
CA GLU A 123 25.16 19.31 9.46
C GLU A 123 24.36 20.11 8.43
N GLU A 124 24.46 19.78 7.13
CA GLU A 124 23.67 20.43 6.08
C GLU A 124 22.16 20.25 6.30
N ILE A 125 21.74 19.07 6.75
CA ILE A 125 20.33 18.80 7.07
C ILE A 125 19.92 19.63 8.28
N ARG A 126 20.77 19.72 9.31
CA ARG A 126 20.51 20.49 10.52
C ARG A 126 20.37 21.97 10.21
N GLU A 127 21.29 22.54 9.44
CA GLU A 127 21.22 23.92 8.98
C GLU A 127 19.92 24.19 8.25
N TYR A 128 19.55 23.33 7.29
CA TYR A 128 18.30 23.45 6.54
C TYR A 128 17.06 23.37 7.43
N CYS A 129 17.07 22.47 8.42
CA CYS A 129 16.00 22.34 9.41
C CYS A 129 15.87 23.59 10.29
N THR A 130 17.01 24.13 10.75
CA THR A 130 17.06 25.34 11.58
C THR A 130 16.64 26.60 10.83
N GLU A 131 17.11 26.79 9.58
CA GLU A 131 16.77 27.92 8.71
C GLU A 131 15.24 28.02 8.55
N ARG A 132 14.61 26.86 8.38
CA ARG A 132 13.17 26.77 8.19
C ARG A 132 12.36 26.75 9.49
N LYS A 133 13.03 26.67 10.65
CA LYS A 133 12.42 26.48 11.97
C LYS A 133 11.46 25.29 12.00
N ASN A 134 11.86 24.20 11.34
CA ASN A 134 11.08 22.98 11.39
C ASN A 134 11.45 22.18 12.65
N GLY A 135 10.47 21.50 13.25
CA GLY A 135 10.72 20.62 14.41
C GLY A 135 11.25 19.25 13.98
N VAL A 136 12.04 19.14 12.91
CA VAL A 136 12.55 17.87 12.40
C VAL A 136 13.91 17.58 13.02
N ASP A 137 14.06 16.37 13.58
CA ASP A 137 15.36 15.90 14.04
C ASP A 137 16.23 15.48 12.84
N ALA A 138 17.32 16.20 12.63
CA ALA A 138 18.25 15.98 11.52
C ALA A 138 18.93 14.61 11.60
N GLN A 139 19.22 14.13 12.82
CA GLN A 139 19.86 12.84 13.02
C GLN A 139 18.91 11.70 12.63
N ALA A 140 17.68 11.73 13.14
CA ALA A 140 16.65 10.76 12.78
C ALA A 140 16.34 10.74 11.28
N PHE A 141 16.35 11.91 10.62
CA PHE A 141 16.17 12.00 9.17
C PHE A 141 17.32 11.31 8.42
N TYR A 142 18.57 11.59 8.82
CA TYR A 142 19.75 11.00 8.20
C TYR A 142 19.76 9.48 8.37
N ASP A 143 19.58 8.97 9.59
CA ASP A 143 19.63 7.53 9.89
C ASP A 143 18.53 6.73 9.15
N PHE A 144 17.33 7.31 9.01
CA PHE A 144 16.24 6.69 8.25
C PHE A 144 16.57 6.51 6.77
N TYR A 145 17.22 7.49 6.15
CA TYR A 145 17.57 7.39 4.73
C TYR A 145 18.90 6.67 4.51
N GLU A 146 19.82 6.71 5.47
CA GLU A 146 21.04 5.91 5.47
C GLU A 146 20.71 4.42 5.48
N SER A 147 19.83 3.98 6.39
CA SER A 147 19.37 2.57 6.45
C SER A 147 18.60 2.12 5.20
N LYS A 148 18.04 3.06 4.42
CA LYS A 148 17.35 2.79 3.14
C LYS A 148 18.25 2.92 1.91
N GLY A 149 19.53 3.25 2.09
CA GLY A 149 20.45 3.52 0.99
C GLY A 149 20.04 4.71 0.14
N TRP A 150 19.50 5.77 0.77
CA TRP A 150 19.03 6.99 0.13
C TRP A 150 17.98 6.76 -0.96
N LYS A 151 17.01 5.88 -0.68
CA LYS A 151 15.88 5.57 -1.57
C LYS A 151 14.55 6.13 -1.04
N VAL A 152 13.71 6.59 -1.96
CA VAL A 152 12.31 6.99 -1.70
C VAL A 152 11.41 6.06 -2.50
N GLY A 153 10.80 5.09 -1.82
CA GLY A 153 10.08 4.00 -2.48
C GLY A 153 11.07 3.06 -3.19
N THR A 154 10.84 2.79 -4.47
CA THR A 154 11.72 1.96 -5.30
C THR A 154 12.86 2.75 -5.96
N ALA A 155 12.77 4.07 -6.01
CA ALA A 155 13.74 4.94 -6.69
C ALA A 155 14.77 5.55 -5.73
N GLY A 156 15.97 5.83 -6.24
CA GLY A 156 16.97 6.64 -5.53
C GLY A 156 16.49 8.08 -5.31
N MET A 157 16.86 8.66 -4.18
CA MET A 157 16.49 10.02 -3.82
C MET A 157 17.16 11.03 -4.77
N LYS A 158 16.38 12.03 -5.20
CA LYS A 158 16.87 13.10 -6.10
C LYS A 158 17.13 14.40 -5.36
N ASP A 159 16.30 14.70 -4.36
CA ASP A 159 16.40 15.91 -3.55
C ASP A 159 16.01 15.59 -2.11
N TRP A 160 16.99 15.70 -1.21
CA TRP A 160 16.80 15.45 0.21
C TRP A 160 16.04 16.60 0.88
N ARG A 161 16.18 17.84 0.40
CA ARG A 161 15.45 19.01 0.93
C ARG A 161 13.95 18.87 0.69
N ALA A 162 13.58 18.33 -0.48
CA ALA A 162 12.19 17.96 -0.78
C ALA A 162 11.67 16.85 0.15
N SER A 163 12.52 15.90 0.52
CA SER A 163 12.14 14.84 1.46
C SER A 163 11.92 15.38 2.88
N VAL A 164 12.75 16.34 3.33
CA VAL A 164 12.54 17.06 4.61
C VAL A 164 11.19 17.77 4.63
N ARG A 165 10.79 18.45 3.55
CA ARG A 165 9.45 19.07 3.42
C ARG A 165 8.31 18.09 3.66
N THR A 166 8.40 16.88 3.12
CA THR A 166 7.38 15.85 3.32
C THR A 166 7.38 15.30 4.75
N TRP A 167 8.56 15.16 5.35
CA TRP A 167 8.73 14.74 6.76
C TRP A 167 8.07 15.71 7.74
N GLU A 168 8.21 17.02 7.49
CA GLU A 168 7.53 18.06 8.26
C GLU A 168 6.00 17.90 8.22
N GLY A 169 5.44 17.64 7.03
CA GLY A 169 4.00 17.47 6.84
C GLY A 169 3.44 16.23 7.54
N ARG A 170 4.19 15.13 7.57
CA ARG A 170 3.77 13.87 8.22
C ARG A 170 3.62 14.01 9.73
N ARG A 171 4.58 14.65 10.44
CA ARG A 171 4.46 14.85 11.91
C ARG A 171 3.22 15.67 12.28
N LYS A 172 2.88 16.69 11.48
CA LYS A 172 1.66 17.49 11.70
C LYS A 172 0.38 16.66 11.52
N ALA A 173 0.36 15.79 10.52
CA ALA A 173 -0.78 14.91 10.25
C ALA A 173 -0.91 13.76 11.27
N GLU A 174 0.20 13.18 11.72
CA GLU A 174 0.20 12.11 12.73
C GLU A 174 -0.28 12.61 14.09
N GLY A 175 0.12 13.81 14.51
CA GLY A 175 -0.40 14.44 15.74
C GLY A 175 -1.91 14.74 15.68
N ALA A 176 -2.47 14.96 14.49
CA ALA A 176 -3.91 15.09 14.29
C ALA A 176 -4.62 13.71 14.29
N ARG A 177 -3.99 12.70 13.67
CA ARG A 177 -4.53 11.34 13.58
C ARG A 177 -4.55 10.62 14.93
N GLN A 178 -3.51 10.78 15.76
CA GLN A 178 -3.47 10.19 17.12
C GLN A 178 -4.60 10.72 18.02
N LYS A 179 -4.97 12.00 17.88
CA LYS A 179 -6.12 12.59 18.60
C LYS A 179 -7.45 12.00 18.14
N GLN A 180 -7.55 11.58 16.88
CA GLN A 180 -8.75 10.96 16.32
C GLN A 180 -8.87 9.48 16.67
N THR A 181 -7.76 8.74 16.72
CA THR A 181 -7.79 7.30 17.04
C THR A 181 -8.06 7.03 18.52
N GLY A 182 -7.61 7.90 19.43
CA GLY A 182 -7.94 7.80 20.86
C GLY A 182 -9.41 8.13 21.20
N ALA A 183 -10.13 8.79 20.29
CA ALA A 183 -11.57 9.04 20.46
C ALA A 183 -12.46 7.88 19.97
N LEU A 184 -11.90 6.92 19.23
CA LEU A 184 -12.64 5.85 18.55
C LEU A 184 -12.62 4.52 19.33
N TRP A 185 -11.59 4.32 20.13
CA TRP A 185 -11.51 3.26 21.14
C TRP A 185 -11.32 3.98 22.47
N GLY A 186 -12.42 4.20 23.19
CA GLY A 186 -12.46 4.99 24.42
C GLY A 186 -11.28 4.69 25.35
N ASN A 187 -10.84 5.71 26.09
CA ASN A 187 -9.71 5.59 27.02
C ASN A 187 -9.89 4.34 27.87
N GLU A 188 -8.84 3.52 27.98
CA GLU A 188 -8.85 2.21 28.67
C GLU A 188 -9.24 2.31 30.16
N SER A 189 -9.29 3.53 30.70
CA SER A 189 -9.80 3.87 32.04
C SER A 189 -11.33 3.96 32.17
N ASP A 190 -12.09 3.89 31.06
CA ASP A 190 -13.56 4.03 31.04
C ASP A 190 -14.29 2.70 30.77
N ILE A 191 -13.59 1.55 30.85
CA ILE A 191 -14.21 0.22 30.72
C ILE A 191 -14.91 -0.12 32.05
N PRO A 192 -16.25 -0.32 32.07
CA PRO A 192 -16.96 -0.71 33.28
C PRO A 192 -16.41 -2.03 33.84
N GLU A 193 -16.16 -2.10 35.15
CA GLU A 193 -15.60 -3.29 35.82
C GLU A 193 -16.41 -4.58 35.58
N GLU A 194 -17.69 -4.45 35.19
CA GLU A 194 -18.53 -5.59 34.84
C GLU A 194 -18.07 -6.36 33.59
N ILE A 195 -17.34 -5.72 32.67
CA ILE A 195 -16.82 -6.39 31.46
C ILE A 195 -15.52 -7.14 31.76
N ILE A 196 -14.72 -6.67 32.71
CA ILE A 196 -13.44 -7.28 33.10
C ILE A 196 -13.65 -8.59 33.89
N ASN A 197 -14.75 -8.68 34.64
CA ASN A 197 -15.07 -9.86 35.48
C ASN A 197 -15.89 -10.95 34.75
N MET A 198 -16.03 -10.89 33.42
CA MET A 198 -16.78 -11.88 32.63
C MET A 198 -15.89 -12.83 31.80
N ILE A 199 -14.62 -12.98 32.19
CA ILE A 199 -13.65 -14.00 31.71
C ILE A 199 -13.18 -14.81 32.92
#